data_AF-A0A954HS76-F1
#
_entry.id   AF-A0A954HS76-F1
#
_cell.length_a   1.000
_cell.length_b   1.000
_cell.length_c   1.000
_cell.angle_alpha   90.00
_cell.angle_beta   90.00
_cell.angle_gamma   90.00
#
_symmetry.space_group_name_H-M   'P 1'
#
loop_
_entity.id
_entity.type
_entity.pdbx_description
1 polymer ?
#
loop_
_entity_poly.entity_id
_entity_poly.type
_entity_poly.pdbx_seq_one_letter_code
_entity_poly.pdbx_strand_id
1 'polypeptide(L)'
;MNGHDVENAAWHFLCVAQQSGIKAAREALIPIETSKDTRVPMAEVYEYYAGRKSAQDVLDAADKDDGARAKMYAELYLGLLDEVADRQPQARQHLANAAKVKMEAHYMQDVAKVHVRLRKWNP
;
A
#
# COMPACT_ATOMS: atom_id res chain seq x y z
N MET A 1 2.01 12.42 -18.38
CA MET A 1 1.46 11.41 -17.46
C MET A 1 2.59 10.40 -17.24
N ASN A 2 3.12 10.28 -16.02
CA ASN A 2 4.27 9.42 -15.75
C ASN A 2 3.78 7.97 -15.68
N GLY A 3 3.88 7.23 -16.79
CA GLY A 3 3.41 5.85 -16.93
C GLY A 3 4.21 4.80 -16.13
N HIS A 4 4.99 5.22 -15.13
CA HIS A 4 5.85 4.35 -14.31
C HIS A 4 5.64 4.55 -12.81
N ASP A 5 4.59 5.27 -12.42
CA ASP A 5 4.28 5.54 -11.02
C ASP A 5 3.52 4.36 -10.41
N VAL A 6 4.13 3.74 -9.39
CA VAL A 6 3.56 2.62 -8.63
C VAL A 6 2.21 3.00 -8.01
N GLU A 7 2.05 4.25 -7.58
CA GLU A 7 0.81 4.67 -6.92
C GLU A 7 -0.37 4.64 -7.90
N ASN A 8 -0.18 5.06 -9.16
CA ASN A 8 -1.22 4.98 -10.18
C ASN A 8 -1.67 3.53 -10.44
N ALA A 9 -0.70 2.60 -10.50
CA ALA A 9 -1.01 1.18 -10.66
C ALA A 9 -1.73 0.62 -9.42
N ALA A 10 -1.28 0.97 -8.21
CA ALA A 10 -1.88 0.54 -6.96
C ALA A 10 -3.30 1.07 -6.77
N TRP A 11 -3.55 2.35 -7.06
CA TRP A 11 -4.88 2.95 -6.96
C TRP A 11 -5.86 2.35 -7.96
N HIS A 12 -5.43 2.17 -9.22
CA HIS A 12 -6.24 1.47 -10.21
C HIS A 12 -6.57 0.04 -9.75
N PHE A 13 -5.58 -0.69 -9.25
CA PHE A 13 -5.78 -2.02 -8.69
C PHE A 13 -6.82 -2.02 -7.58
N LEU A 14 -6.73 -1.10 -6.60
CA LEU A 14 -7.67 -1.04 -5.48
C LEU A 14 -9.11 -0.76 -5.94
N CYS A 15 -9.30 0.13 -6.93
CA CYS A 15 -10.60 0.37 -7.53
C CYS A 15 -11.18 -0.88 -8.20
N VAL A 16 -10.37 -1.58 -9.01
CA VAL A 16 -10.82 -2.82 -9.66
C VAL A 16 -11.07 -3.92 -8.63
N ALA A 17 -10.25 -4.01 -7.58
CA ALA A 17 -10.40 -4.99 -6.51
C ALA A 17 -11.72 -4.80 -5.75
N GLN A 18 -12.05 -3.56 -5.43
CA GLN A 18 -13.30 -3.22 -4.75
C GLN A 18 -14.54 -3.53 -5.62
N GLN A 19 -14.44 -3.38 -6.94
CA GLN A 19 -15.55 -3.60 -7.87
C GLN A 19 -15.69 -5.06 -8.34
N SER A 20 -14.57 -5.72 -8.60
CA SER A 20 -14.48 -6.99 -9.35
C SER A 20 -13.63 -8.06 -8.66
N GLY A 21 -13.09 -7.78 -7.47
CA GLY A 21 -12.29 -8.69 -6.67
C GLY A 21 -10.80 -8.71 -7.00
N ILE A 22 -10.00 -9.24 -6.07
CA ILE A 22 -8.52 -9.28 -6.15
C ILE A 22 -8.01 -9.96 -7.43
N LYS A 23 -8.66 -11.05 -7.86
CA LYS A 23 -8.22 -11.80 -9.05
C LYS A 23 -8.29 -10.94 -10.30
N ALA A 24 -9.43 -10.27 -10.53
CA ALA A 24 -9.60 -9.36 -11.66
C ALA A 24 -8.64 -8.16 -11.58
N ALA A 25 -8.40 -7.64 -10.38
CA ALA A 25 -7.45 -6.55 -10.17
C ALA A 25 -6.00 -6.93 -10.53
N ARG A 26 -5.58 -8.18 -10.25
CA ARG A 26 -4.27 -8.70 -10.67
C ARG A 26 -4.16 -8.84 -12.18
N GLU A 27 -5.21 -9.34 -12.83
CA GLU A 27 -5.26 -9.46 -14.29
C GLU A 27 -5.24 -8.09 -14.98
N ALA A 28 -5.85 -7.07 -14.35
CA ALA A 28 -5.90 -5.68 -14.81
C ALA A 28 -4.79 -4.79 -14.25
N LEU A 29 -3.77 -5.36 -13.59
CA LEU A 29 -2.68 -4.58 -13.01
C LEU A 29 -1.89 -3.86 -14.12
N ILE A 30 -1.82 -2.53 -14.04
CA ILE A 30 -1.14 -1.70 -15.03
C ILE A 30 0.36 -2.05 -15.03
N PRO A 31 0.93 -2.50 -16.17
CA PRO A 31 2.36 -2.78 -16.26
C PRO A 31 3.18 -1.50 -16.11
N ILE A 32 4.13 -1.50 -15.18
CA ILE A 32 5.07 -0.40 -14.97
C ILE A 32 6.51 -0.91 -14.87
N GLU A 33 7.46 -0.04 -15.20
CA GLU A 33 8.89 -0.28 -14.97
C GLU A 33 9.25 0.17 -13.55
N THR A 34 9.18 -0.77 -12.59
CA THR A 34 9.43 -0.47 -11.17
C THR A 34 10.83 0.07 -10.89
N SER A 35 11.81 -0.20 -11.75
CA SER A 35 13.18 0.34 -11.66
C SER A 35 13.26 1.87 -11.79
N LYS A 36 12.22 2.52 -12.33
CA LYS A 36 12.15 3.98 -12.45
C LYS A 36 11.59 4.66 -11.20
N ASP A 37 10.94 3.91 -10.30
CA ASP A 37 10.51 4.44 -9.00
C ASP A 37 11.58 4.14 -7.95
N THR A 38 12.38 5.15 -7.61
CA THR A 38 13.47 5.02 -6.64
C THR A 38 12.98 5.07 -5.20
N ARG A 39 11.68 5.23 -4.95
CA ARG A 39 11.12 5.29 -3.59
C ARG A 39 11.01 3.88 -3.02
N VAL A 40 11.55 3.69 -1.82
CA VAL A 40 11.34 2.45 -1.07
C VAL A 40 10.02 2.56 -0.28
N PRO A 41 9.16 1.52 -0.23
CA PRO A 41 9.28 0.18 -0.83
C PRO A 41 8.36 -0.01 -2.08
N MET A 42 8.31 0.97 -3.00
CA MET A 42 7.31 0.98 -4.07
C MET A 42 7.45 -0.20 -5.04
N ALA A 43 8.67 -0.63 -5.34
CA ALA A 43 8.89 -1.82 -6.17
C ALA A 43 8.30 -3.09 -5.49
N GLU A 44 8.54 -3.28 -4.20
CA GLU A 44 7.98 -4.40 -3.43
C GLU A 44 6.45 -4.34 -3.35
N VAL A 45 5.88 -3.14 -3.15
CA VAL A 45 4.43 -2.94 -3.13
C VAL A 45 3.81 -3.39 -4.45
N TYR A 46 4.39 -2.99 -5.58
CA TYR A 46 3.90 -3.41 -6.89
C TYR A 46 3.94 -4.93 -7.06
N GLU A 47 5.05 -5.57 -6.68
CA GLU A 47 5.20 -7.02 -6.74
C GLU A 47 4.26 -7.77 -5.78
N TYR A 48 3.96 -7.20 -4.62
CA TYR A 48 2.97 -7.72 -3.67
C TYR A 48 1.56 -7.68 -4.27
N TYR A 49 1.18 -6.57 -4.91
CA TYR A 49 -0.10 -6.43 -5.60
C TYR A 49 -0.24 -7.41 -6.76
N ALA A 50 0.86 -7.62 -7.51
CA ALA A 50 0.94 -8.63 -8.54
C ALA A 50 0.88 -10.08 -8.02
N GLY A 51 0.98 -10.30 -6.71
CA GLY A 51 1.00 -11.62 -6.08
C GLY A 51 2.33 -12.36 -6.23
N ARG A 52 3.43 -11.64 -6.50
CA ARG A 52 4.78 -12.20 -6.70
C ARG A 52 5.68 -12.05 -5.47
N LYS A 53 5.35 -11.13 -4.55
CA LYS A 53 6.01 -10.96 -3.25
C LYS A 53 5.03 -11.10 -2.09
N SER A 54 5.57 -11.33 -0.90
CA SER A 54 4.83 -11.40 0.36
C SER A 54 4.76 -10.03 1.05
N ALA A 55 3.89 -9.90 2.06
CA ALA A 55 3.86 -8.72 2.90
C ALA A 55 5.19 -8.50 3.67
N GLN A 56 5.86 -9.60 4.07
CA GLN A 56 7.14 -9.53 4.75
C GLN A 56 8.22 -8.92 3.85
N ASP A 57 8.23 -9.25 2.55
CA ASP A 57 9.20 -8.66 1.61
C ASP A 57 9.06 -7.13 1.52
N VAL A 58 7.83 -6.62 1.61
CA VAL A 58 7.54 -5.17 1.63
C VAL A 58 8.07 -4.53 2.90
N LEU A 59 7.82 -5.16 4.06
CA LEU A 59 8.29 -4.67 5.36
C LEU A 59 9.82 -4.70 5.44
N ASP A 60 10.45 -5.79 5.02
CA ASP A 60 11.91 -5.93 5.01
C ASP A 60 12.60 -4.89 4.13
N ALA A 61 12.00 -4.51 3.01
CA ALA A 61 12.52 -3.44 2.16
C ALA A 61 12.39 -2.08 2.85
N ALA A 62 11.24 -1.78 3.47
CA ALA A 62 11.05 -0.55 4.22
C ALA A 62 11.99 -0.42 5.42
N ASP A 63 12.28 -1.54 6.11
CA ASP A 63 13.20 -1.56 7.25
C ASP A 63 14.65 -1.34 6.83
N LYS A 64 15.06 -1.80 5.64
CA LYS A 64 16.42 -1.57 5.10
C LYS A 64 16.69 -0.11 4.72
N ASP A 65 15.67 0.65 4.34
CA ASP A 65 15.79 2.10 4.04
C ASP A 65 15.92 2.94 5.33
N ASP A 66 15.48 2.39 6.47
CA ASP A 66 15.37 3.03 7.79
C ASP A 66 14.58 4.38 7.81
N GLY A 67 13.93 4.72 6.70
CA GLY A 67 13.13 5.92 6.56
C GLY A 67 11.72 5.77 7.13
N ALA A 68 11.29 6.71 7.97
CA ALA A 68 9.90 6.78 8.43
C ALA A 68 8.90 6.81 7.26
N ARG A 69 9.25 7.46 6.14
CA ARG A 69 8.42 7.50 4.94
C ARG A 69 8.27 6.11 4.30
N ALA A 70 9.33 5.31 4.23
CA ALA A 70 9.27 3.96 3.68
C ALA A 70 8.37 3.06 4.54
N LYS A 71 8.51 3.13 5.87
CA LYS A 71 7.65 2.41 6.83
C LYS A 71 6.18 2.81 6.68
N MET A 72 5.89 4.11 6.55
CA MET A 72 4.53 4.61 6.31
C MET A 72 3.92 4.04 5.02
N TYR A 73 4.70 4.02 3.93
CA TYR A 73 4.22 3.49 2.66
C TYR A 73 4.00 1.98 2.67
N ALA A 74 4.91 1.19 3.28
CA ALA A 74 4.71 -0.25 3.46
C ALA A 74 3.38 -0.52 4.17
N GLU A 75 3.22 0.06 5.35
CA GLU A 75 2.05 -0.13 6.21
C GLU A 75 0.76 0.33 5.50
N LEU A 76 0.81 1.44 4.76
CA LEU A 76 -0.34 1.94 4.01
C LEU A 76 -0.79 0.94 2.93
N TYR A 77 0.10 0.54 2.03
CA TYR A 77 -0.29 -0.28 0.87
C TYR A 77 -0.59 -1.73 1.25
N LEU A 78 0.06 -2.28 2.28
CA LEU A 78 -0.34 -3.57 2.86
C LEU A 78 -1.77 -3.51 3.41
N GLY A 79 -2.05 -2.47 4.21
CA GLY A 79 -3.35 -2.31 4.84
C GLY A 79 -4.49 -2.04 3.86
N LEU A 80 -4.24 -1.27 2.79
CA LEU A 80 -5.22 -1.05 1.72
C LEU A 80 -5.58 -2.34 0.98
N LEU A 81 -4.57 -3.18 0.67
CA LEU A 81 -4.85 -4.47 0.03
C LEU A 81 -5.61 -5.41 0.95
N ASP A 82 -5.25 -5.45 2.24
CA ASP A 82 -5.98 -6.25 3.23
C ASP A 82 -7.43 -5.77 3.39
N GLU A 83 -7.68 -4.46 3.32
CA GLU A 83 -9.02 -3.90 3.39
C GLU A 83 -9.90 -4.38 2.22
N VAL A 84 -9.42 -4.26 0.97
CA VAL A 84 -10.19 -4.72 -0.21
C VAL A 84 -10.26 -6.26 -0.32
N ALA A 85 -9.39 -6.97 0.39
CA ALA A 85 -9.41 -8.43 0.51
C ALA A 85 -10.26 -8.94 1.69
N ASP A 86 -10.98 -8.06 2.39
CA ASP A 86 -11.80 -8.35 3.58
C ASP A 86 -11.01 -8.98 4.75
N ARG A 87 -9.71 -8.69 4.85
CA ARG A 87 -8.81 -9.13 5.94
C ARG A 87 -8.76 -8.06 7.03
N GLN A 88 -9.91 -7.81 7.65
CA GLN A 88 -10.15 -6.67 8.55
C GLN A 88 -9.13 -6.53 9.71
N PRO A 89 -8.71 -7.60 10.42
CA PRO A 89 -7.73 -7.46 11.50
C PRO A 89 -6.36 -6.94 11.01
N GLN A 90 -5.89 -7.47 9.88
CA GLN A 90 -4.62 -7.09 9.27
C GLN A 90 -4.70 -5.68 8.68
N ALA A 91 -5.79 -5.36 7.99
CA ALA A 91 -6.06 -4.03 7.46
C ALA A 91 -6.02 -2.97 8.58
N ARG A 92 -6.71 -3.25 9.70
CA ARG A 92 -6.71 -2.38 10.88
C ARG A 92 -5.30 -2.16 11.42
N GLN A 93 -4.53 -3.24 11.59
CA GLN A 93 -3.18 -3.15 12.15
C GLN A 93 -2.28 -2.29 11.26
N HIS A 94 -2.21 -2.60 9.98
CA HIS A 94 -1.37 -1.91 9.01
C HIS A 94 -1.77 -0.44 8.83
N LEU A 95 -3.07 -0.14 8.65
CA LEU A 95 -3.53 1.24 8.49
C LEU A 95 -3.36 2.08 9.77
N ALA A 96 -3.53 1.47 10.96
CA ALA A 96 -3.25 2.15 12.21
C ALA A 96 -1.76 2.43 12.41
N ASN A 97 -0.89 1.52 12.00
CA ASN A 97 0.56 1.72 12.03
C ASN A 97 0.97 2.86 11.09
N ALA A 98 0.50 2.84 9.83
CA ALA A 98 0.74 3.89 8.85
C ALA A 98 0.31 5.28 9.37
N ALA A 99 -0.88 5.36 9.96
CA ALA A 99 -1.44 6.60 10.51
C ALA A 99 -0.63 7.19 11.68
N LYS A 100 0.14 6.34 12.41
CA LYS A 100 0.89 6.72 13.62
C LYS A 100 2.38 6.99 13.37
N VAL A 101 2.89 6.73 12.17
CA VAL A 101 4.30 6.97 11.86
C VAL A 101 4.67 8.43 12.15
N LYS A 102 5.74 8.64 12.93
CA LYS A 102 6.23 9.98 13.25
C LYS A 102 7.05 10.52 12.07
N MET A 103 6.47 11.45 11.32
CA MET A 103 7.09 12.10 10.18
C MET A 103 6.43 13.46 9.91
N GLU A 104 7.01 14.25 9.01
CA GLU A 104 6.37 15.46 8.49
C GLU A 104 5.03 15.14 7.82
N ALA A 105 4.12 16.11 7.81
CA ALA A 105 2.80 15.95 7.22
C ALA A 105 2.90 15.44 5.77
N HIS A 106 2.16 14.38 5.47
CA HIS A 106 2.24 13.70 4.20
C HIS A 106 0.86 13.22 3.77
N TYR A 107 0.45 13.55 2.55
CA TYR A 107 -0.88 13.26 2.01
C TYR A 107 -1.27 11.77 2.16
N MET A 108 -0.37 10.86 1.81
CA MET A 108 -0.63 9.42 1.89
C MET A 108 -0.81 8.92 3.34
N GLN A 109 -0.22 9.60 4.32
CA GLN A 109 -0.48 9.31 5.72
C GLN A 109 -1.91 9.73 6.12
N ASP A 110 -2.40 10.85 5.57
CA ASP A 110 -3.76 11.30 5.83
C ASP A 110 -4.81 10.35 5.24
N VAL A 111 -4.48 9.68 4.12
CA VAL A 111 -5.30 8.57 3.61
C VAL A 111 -5.44 7.46 4.66
N ALA A 112 -4.34 6.98 5.23
CA ALA A 112 -4.40 5.99 6.31
C ALA A 112 -5.28 6.47 7.48
N LYS A 113 -5.12 7.73 7.92
CA LYS A 113 -5.94 8.33 8.99
C LYS A 113 -7.43 8.35 8.63
N VAL A 114 -7.78 8.66 7.39
CA VAL A 114 -9.17 8.65 6.91
C VAL A 114 -9.77 7.26 6.99
N HIS A 115 -9.06 6.23 6.54
CA HIS A 115 -9.53 4.84 6.64
C HIS A 115 -9.75 4.44 8.10
N VAL A 116 -8.74 4.64 8.97
CA VAL A 116 -8.85 4.33 10.41
C VAL A 116 -10.06 5.03 11.03
N ARG A 117 -10.25 6.33 10.76
CA ARG A 117 -11.37 7.11 11.28
C ARG A 117 -12.73 6.59 10.78
N LEU A 118 -12.88 6.36 9.48
CA LEU A 118 -14.15 5.94 8.88
C LEU A 118 -14.59 4.55 9.36
N ARG A 119 -13.65 3.65 9.62
CA ARG A 119 -13.93 2.29 10.12
C ARG A 119 -13.98 2.22 11.66
N LYS A 120 -13.83 3.37 12.34
CA LYS A 120 -13.78 3.47 13.81
C LYS A 120 -12.70 2.57 14.42
N TRP A 121 -11.57 2.45 13.73
CA TRP A 121 -10.40 1.71 14.18
C TRP A 121 -9.49 2.52 15.09
N ASN A 122 -9.95 3.71 15.49
CA ASN A 122 -9.34 4.52 16.53
C ASN A 122 -8.95 3.62 17.71
N PRO A 123 -7.66 3.60 18.10
CA PRO A 123 -7.24 3.02 19.36
C PRO A 123 -7.81 3.80 20.53
#